data_AF-A0A7W9PZ48-F1
#
_entry.id   AF-A0A7W9PZ48-F1
#
_cell.length_a   1.000
_cell.length_b   1.000
_cell.length_c   1.000
_cell.angle_alpha   90.00
_cell.angle_beta   90.00
_cell.angle_gamma   90.00
#
_symmetry.space_group_name_H-M   'P 1'
#
loop_
_entity.id
_entity.type
_entity.pdbx_description
1 polymer ?
#
loop_
_entity_poly.entity_id
_entity_poly.type
_entity_poly.pdbx_seq_one_letter_code
_entity_poly.pdbx_strand_id
1 'polypeptide(L)'
;MKADTITAPQHAVADSVDAIRAAVIQMIRAGEIRSDSSAGPVYFVLHDVADESRARELAAALHAAPYGNLAPLARAMPTAS
;
A
#
# COMPACT_ATOMS: atom_id res chain seq x y z
N MET A 1 -11.83 8.07 26.61
CA MET A 1 -11.53 7.84 25.18
C MET A 1 -10.46 8.83 24.79
N LYS A 2 -9.21 8.36 24.58
CA LYS A 2 -8.10 9.24 24.19
C LYS A 2 -7.71 8.83 22.77
N ALA A 3 -8.23 9.60 21.81
CA ALA A 3 -7.87 9.47 20.40
C ALA A 3 -6.63 10.33 20.19
N ASP A 4 -5.45 9.73 20.40
CA ASP A 4 -4.18 10.35 20.03
C ASP A 4 -4.01 10.18 18.51
N THR A 5 -4.78 10.96 17.73
CA THR A 5 -4.52 11.12 16.29
C THR A 5 -3.31 12.04 16.17
N ILE A 6 -2.12 11.47 16.00
CA ILE A 6 -0.94 12.20 15.54
C ILE A 6 -1.26 12.73 14.15
N THR A 7 -1.77 13.96 14.06
CA THR A 7 -1.91 14.70 12.82
C THR A 7 -0.53 15.21 12.43
N ALA A 8 0.19 14.44 11.61
CA ALA A 8 1.19 15.05 10.73
C ALA A 8 0.41 16.07 9.85
N PRO A 9 0.77 17.36 9.81
CA PRO A 9 -0.06 18.44 9.23
C PRO A 9 -0.27 18.36 7.72
N GLN A 10 0.12 17.26 7.06
CA GLN A 10 0.34 17.23 5.63
C GLN A 10 -0.61 16.26 4.93
N HIS A 11 -0.98 15.12 5.52
CA HIS A 11 -1.97 14.19 4.96
C HIS A 11 -2.65 13.40 6.09
N ALA A 12 -3.97 13.27 6.04
CA ALA A 12 -4.68 12.40 6.98
C ALA A 12 -4.28 10.95 6.70
N VAL A 13 -3.68 10.28 7.69
CA VAL A 13 -3.24 8.87 7.60
C VAL A 13 -4.34 7.94 7.05
N ALA A 14 -5.61 8.29 7.30
CA ALA A 14 -6.78 7.57 6.79
C ALA A 14 -6.81 7.47 5.25
N ASP A 15 -6.55 8.58 4.54
CA ASP A 15 -6.66 8.63 3.09
C ASP A 15 -5.60 7.75 2.41
N SER A 16 -4.38 7.74 2.98
CA SER A 16 -3.29 6.88 2.51
C SER A 16 -3.57 5.40 2.76
N VAL A 17 -4.19 5.05 3.89
CA VAL A 17 -4.56 3.66 4.22
C VAL A 17 -5.60 3.12 3.22
N ASP A 18 -6.59 3.94 2.84
CA ASP A 18 -7.60 3.53 1.86
C ASP A 18 -6.99 3.37 0.46
N ALA A 19 -6.09 4.27 0.04
CA ALA A 19 -5.36 4.14 -1.22
C ALA A 19 -4.50 2.86 -1.27
N ILE A 20 -3.78 2.55 -0.18
CA ILE A 20 -2.97 1.33 -0.08
C ILE A 20 -3.86 0.08 -0.11
N ARG A 21 -5.00 0.10 0.60
CA ARG A 21 -5.94 -1.02 0.57
C ARG A 21 -6.49 -1.26 -0.84
N ALA A 22 -6.88 -0.19 -1.53
CA ALA A 22 -7.35 -0.29 -2.91
C ALA A 22 -6.28 -0.88 -3.84
N ALA A 23 -5.02 -0.45 -3.68
CA ALA A 23 -3.88 -0.97 -4.42
C ALA A 23 -3.68 -2.48 -4.19
N VAL A 24 -3.71 -2.94 -2.93
CA VAL A 24 -3.58 -4.37 -2.60
C VAL A 24 -4.72 -5.20 -3.20
N ILE A 25 -5.96 -4.69 -3.18
CA ILE A 25 -7.09 -5.35 -3.83
C ILE A 25 -6.88 -5.47 -5.34
N GLN A 26 -6.33 -4.45 -6.00
CA GLN A 26 -6.03 -4.51 -7.44
C GLN A 26 -4.95 -5.54 -7.75
N MET A 27 -3.88 -5.60 -6.95
CA MET A 27 -2.82 -6.60 -7.12
C MET A 27 -3.34 -8.03 -6.94
N ILE A 28 -4.24 -8.27 -5.97
CA ILE A 28 -4.90 -9.57 -5.81
C ILE A 28 -5.73 -9.92 -7.06
N ARG A 29 -6.52 -8.96 -7.57
CA ARG A 29 -7.35 -9.17 -8.77
C ARG A 29 -6.53 -9.43 -10.03
N ALA A 30 -5.36 -8.80 -10.13
CA ALA A 30 -4.40 -9.01 -11.21
C ALA A 30 -3.60 -10.32 -11.07
N GLY A 31 -3.70 -11.00 -9.93
CA GLY A 31 -2.94 -12.22 -9.65
C GLY A 31 -1.45 -11.97 -9.36
N GLU A 32 -1.04 -10.72 -9.08
CA GLU A 32 0.35 -10.39 -8.74
C GLU A 32 0.73 -10.77 -7.31
N ILE A 33 -0.26 -10.94 -6.43
CA ILE A 33 -0.09 -11.36 -5.04
C ILE A 33 -1.25 -12.29 -4.63
N ARG A 34 -1.03 -13.16 -3.65
CA ARG A 34 -2.08 -14.05 -3.13
C ARG A 34 -3.17 -13.31 -2.34
N SER A 35 -4.37 -13.90 -2.35
CA SER A 35 -5.56 -13.38 -1.68
C SER A 35 -5.51 -13.39 -0.14
N ASP A 36 -4.59 -14.13 0.47
CA ASP A 36 -4.34 -14.12 1.91
C ASP A 36 -3.34 -13.03 2.35
N SER A 37 -2.96 -12.14 1.43
CA SER A 37 -2.23 -10.90 1.75
C SER A 37 -3.06 -9.98 2.66
N SER A 38 -2.37 -9.20 3.50
CA SER A 38 -3.00 -8.32 4.50
C SER A 38 -2.61 -6.86 4.27
N ALA A 39 -3.60 -5.96 4.33
CA ALA A 39 -3.38 -4.51 4.25
C ALA A 39 -4.10 -3.79 5.40
N GLY A 40 -3.43 -3.75 6.54
CA GLY A 40 -3.93 -3.12 7.76
C GLY A 40 -3.43 -1.68 7.93
N PRO A 41 -3.99 -0.93 8.89
CA PRO A 41 -3.59 0.44 9.17
C PRO A 41 -2.17 0.57 9.77
N VAL A 42 -1.59 -0.55 10.23
CA VAL A 42 -0.29 -0.59 10.93
C VAL A 42 0.76 -1.39 10.18
N TYR A 43 0.35 -2.39 9.40
CA TYR A 43 1.27 -3.25 8.67
C TYR A 43 0.63 -3.79 7.39
N PHE A 44 1.49 -4.16 6.44
CA PHE A 44 1.14 -4.77 5.16
C PHE A 44 1.93 -6.07 5.00
N VAL A 45 1.29 -7.12 4.52
CA VAL A 45 1.93 -8.39 4.16
C VAL A 45 1.47 -8.76 2.76
N LEU A 46 2.42 -8.87 1.83
CA LEU A 46 2.17 -9.30 0.46
C LEU A 46 2.79 -10.68 0.27
N HIS A 47 1.99 -11.64 -0.19
CA HIS A 47 2.42 -13.00 -0.46
C HIS A 47 2.55 -13.25 -1.96
N ASP A 48 3.49 -14.11 -2.35
CA ASP A 48 3.71 -14.52 -3.75
C ASP A 48 4.15 -13.39 -4.70
N VAL A 49 4.85 -12.39 -4.16
CA VAL A 49 5.48 -11.34 -4.97
C VAL A 49 6.54 -11.97 -5.88
N ALA A 50 6.49 -11.64 -7.18
CA ALA A 50 7.25 -12.30 -8.24
C ALA A 50 8.76 -12.46 -7.97
N ASP A 51 9.41 -11.41 -7.46
CA ASP A 51 10.85 -11.40 -7.18
C ASP A 51 11.24 -10.32 -6.16
N GLU A 52 12.52 -10.34 -5.75
CA GLU A 52 13.09 -9.40 -4.78
C GLU A 52 13.05 -7.94 -5.27
N SER A 53 13.26 -7.70 -6.57
CA SER A 53 13.24 -6.35 -7.13
C SER A 53 11.84 -5.75 -6.99
N ARG A 54 10.82 -6.53 -7.33
CA ARG A 54 9.42 -6.16 -7.17
C ARG A 54 9.04 -5.96 -5.70
N ALA A 55 9.52 -6.83 -4.81
CA ALA A 55 9.30 -6.67 -3.37
C ALA A 55 9.90 -5.36 -2.83
N ARG A 56 11.11 -4.98 -3.28
CA ARG A 56 11.76 -3.72 -2.89
C ARG A 56 11.03 -2.50 -3.43
N GLU A 57 10.56 -2.55 -4.67
CA GLU A 57 9.74 -1.48 -5.26
C GLU A 57 8.45 -1.26 -4.46
N LEU A 58 7.71 -2.34 -4.19
CA LEU A 58 6.47 -2.29 -3.42
C LEU A 58 6.71 -1.80 -1.98
N ALA A 59 7.78 -2.27 -1.33
CA ALA A 59 8.14 -1.80 0.01
C ALA A 59 8.42 -0.29 0.03
N ALA A 60 9.16 0.23 -0.94
CA ALA A 60 9.44 1.66 -1.06
C ALA A 60 8.15 2.47 -1.31
N ALA A 61 7.27 1.97 -2.18
CA ALA A 61 6.01 2.63 -2.50
C ALA A 61 5.05 2.67 -1.29
N LEU A 62 4.90 1.55 -0.59
CA LEU A 62 4.08 1.44 0.62
C LEU A 62 4.66 2.26 1.78
N HIS A 63 5.97 2.37 1.88
CA HIS A 63 6.62 3.22 2.87
C HIS A 63 6.34 4.71 2.62
N ALA A 64 6.31 5.15 1.35
CA ALA A 64 6.13 6.55 0.98
C ALA A 64 4.67 7.05 1.09
N ALA A 65 3.69 6.17 0.88
CA ALA A 65 2.27 6.53 0.81
C ALA A 65 1.69 7.17 2.09
N PRO A 66 1.99 6.70 3.32
CA PRO A 66 1.56 7.36 4.56
C PRO A 66 2.13 8.76 4.75
N TYR A 67 3.25 9.09 4.08
CA TYR A 67 3.85 10.43 4.09
C TYR A 67 3.29 11.33 2.97
N GLY A 68 2.23 10.91 2.28
CA GLY A 68 1.55 11.68 1.24
C GLY A 68 2.10 11.50 -0.17
N ASN A 69 3.13 10.67 -0.37
CA ASN A 69 3.69 10.42 -1.70
C ASN A 69 3.08 9.15 -2.32
N LEU A 70 2.00 9.33 -3.07
CA LEU A 70 1.29 8.23 -3.75
C LEU A 70 1.85 7.89 -5.14
N ALA A 71 2.72 8.71 -5.72
CA ALA A 71 3.22 8.51 -7.08
C ALA A 71 3.98 7.17 -7.27
N PRO A 72 4.85 6.73 -6.34
CA PRO A 72 5.47 5.41 -6.41
C PRO A 72 4.45 4.28 -6.36
N LEU A 73 3.42 4.41 -5.53
CA LEU A 73 2.35 3.41 -5.42
C LEU A 73 1.56 3.30 -6.73
N ALA A 74 1.17 4.44 -7.32
CA ALA A 74 0.46 4.47 -8.59
C ALA A 74 1.29 3.85 -9.73
N ARG A 75 2.60 4.12 -9.79
CA ARG A 75 3.50 3.52 -10.79
C ARG A 75 3.63 2.01 -10.60
N ALA A 76 3.64 1.56 -9.36
CA ALA A 76 3.75 0.15 -9.04
C ALA A 76 2.43 -0.62 -9.26
N MET A 77 1.32 0.03 -9.61
CA MET A 77 0.07 -0.69 -9.84
C MET A 77 0.08 -1.48 -11.15
N PRO A 78 -0.59 -2.64 -11.19
CA PRO A 78 -0.82 -3.35 -12.43
C PRO A 78 -1.50 -2.42 -13.44
N THR A 79 -0.98 -2.33 -14.65
CA THR A 79 -1.69 -1.65 -15.74
C THR A 79 -2.94 -2.46 -16.08
N ALA A 80 -4.11 -1.82 -16.02
CA ALA A 80 -5.35 -2.45 -16.45
C ALA A 80 -5.20 -2.93 -17.90
N SER A 81 -5.41 -4.24 -18.11
CA SER A 81 -5.71 -4.81 -19.43
C SER A 81 -7.18 -4.65 -19.76
#